data_AF-A0A397W6X0-F1
#
_entry.id   AF-A0A397W6X0-F1
#
_cell.length_a   1.000
_cell.length_b   1.000
_cell.length_c   1.000
_cell.angle_alpha   90.00
_cell.angle_beta   90.00
_cell.angle_gamma   90.00
#
_symmetry.space_group_name_H-M   'P 1'
#
loop_
_entity.id
_entity.type
_entity.pdbx_description
1 polymer ?
#
loop_
_entity_poly.entity_id
_entity_poly.type
_entity_poly.pdbx_seq_one_letter_code
_entity_poly.pdbx_strand_id
1 'polypeptide(L)'
;KHRPLNSLLEEDLKFDHIVKPVPIITEEITMKLEDTIKQRILDETFDDVERKQDPNFRPFLPSKLIEISNEQSKKSLAEIYEESYVKQTSDIPDEKDEALKKEHQEIENMFKELCHKLDALSNFHYTPKPPRPEISVIADVPAIAMEEVIPVHVSDGTLLAPEEVYDKKKQEVKVKYHYNYFLRIFINS
;
A
#
# COMPACT_ATOMS: atom_id res chain seq x y z
N LYS A 1 48.79 -2.64 -55.89
CA LYS A 1 49.33 -3.89 -55.32
C LYS A 1 50.86 -3.80 -55.23
N HIS A 2 51.38 -2.95 -54.33
CA HIS A 2 52.82 -2.61 -54.28
C HIS A 2 53.52 -3.08 -53.00
N ARG A 3 52.82 -3.82 -52.13
CA ARG A 3 53.35 -4.39 -50.89
C ARG A 3 53.25 -5.92 -50.96
N PRO A 4 54.26 -6.66 -50.45
CA PRO A 4 54.23 -8.12 -50.40
C PRO A 4 53.09 -8.61 -49.48
N LEU A 5 52.70 -9.87 -49.65
CA LEU A 5 51.68 -10.50 -48.80
C LEU A 5 52.14 -10.45 -47.33
N ASN A 6 51.23 -10.12 -46.41
CA ASN A 6 51.45 -10.08 -44.94
C ASN A 6 52.48 -9.06 -44.41
N SER A 7 52.96 -8.12 -45.24
CA SER A 7 53.93 -7.08 -44.84
C SER A 7 53.51 -6.22 -43.63
N LEU A 8 52.22 -6.11 -43.33
CA LEU A 8 51.71 -5.27 -42.23
C LEU A 8 51.91 -5.90 -40.85
N LEU A 9 52.12 -7.22 -40.78
CA LEU A 9 52.35 -7.93 -39.50
C LEU A 9 53.78 -7.73 -38.97
N GLU A 10 54.72 -7.36 -39.85
CA GLU A 10 56.13 -7.15 -39.51
C GLU A 10 56.44 -5.69 -39.12
N GLU A 11 55.54 -4.75 -39.44
CA GLU A 11 55.72 -3.32 -39.19
C GLU A 11 54.91 -2.85 -37.97
N ASP A 12 55.59 -2.27 -36.96
CA ASP A 12 54.96 -1.67 -35.78
C ASP A 12 54.38 -0.28 -36.09
N LEU A 13 53.14 -0.25 -36.59
CA LEU A 13 52.40 1.00 -36.86
C LEU A 13 51.49 1.36 -35.68
N LYS A 14 51.55 2.61 -35.23
CA LYS A 14 50.64 3.15 -34.21
C LYS A 14 49.48 3.86 -34.88
N PHE A 15 48.26 3.50 -34.51
CA PHE A 15 47.04 4.14 -34.98
C PHE A 15 46.08 4.39 -33.82
N ASP A 16 45.26 5.42 -33.95
CA ASP A 16 44.29 5.79 -32.91
C ASP A 16 43.03 4.93 -33.00
N HIS A 17 42.57 4.45 -31.86
CA HIS A 17 41.29 3.76 -31.72
C HIS A 17 40.23 4.72 -31.17
N ILE A 18 39.08 4.78 -31.86
CA ILE A 18 37.98 5.70 -31.51
C ILE A 18 37.15 5.18 -30.30
N VAL A 19 37.16 3.87 -30.06
CA VAL A 19 36.33 3.21 -29.04
C VAL A 19 37.21 2.61 -27.96
N LYS A 20 36.82 2.78 -26.70
CA LYS A 20 37.46 2.10 -25.58
C LYS A 20 37.20 0.59 -25.70
N PRO A 21 38.23 -0.27 -25.66
CA PRO A 21 38.01 -1.71 -25.70
C PRO A 21 37.21 -2.15 -24.47
N VAL A 22 36.43 -3.21 -24.64
CA VAL A 22 35.67 -3.81 -23.54
C VAL A 22 36.68 -4.28 -22.48
N PRO A 23 36.51 -3.91 -21.20
CA PRO A 23 37.42 -4.34 -20.15
C PRO A 23 37.32 -5.87 -19.97
N ILE A 24 38.47 -6.50 -19.82
CA ILE A 24 38.56 -7.92 -19.52
C ILE A 24 38.31 -8.10 -18.02
N ILE A 25 37.41 -9.00 -17.65
CA ILE A 25 37.10 -9.28 -16.23
C ILE A 25 38.23 -10.15 -15.68
N THR A 26 39.11 -9.54 -14.88
CA THR A 26 40.17 -10.22 -14.14
C THR A 26 39.74 -10.45 -12.69
N GLU A 27 40.41 -11.39 -12.00
CA GLU A 27 40.12 -11.73 -10.60
C GLU A 27 40.27 -10.52 -9.65
N GLU A 28 41.22 -9.62 -9.92
CA GLU A 28 41.38 -8.39 -9.13
C GLU A 28 40.15 -7.47 -9.19
N ILE A 29 39.47 -7.42 -10.33
CA ILE A 29 38.27 -6.60 -10.53
C ILE A 29 37.08 -7.23 -9.78
N THR A 30 36.98 -8.56 -9.81
CA THR A 30 35.91 -9.27 -9.08
C THR A 30 36.09 -9.14 -7.58
N MET A 31 37.32 -9.24 -7.06
CA MET A 31 37.60 -9.03 -5.64
C MET A 31 37.20 -7.62 -5.17
N LYS A 32 37.56 -6.59 -5.94
CA LYS A 32 37.16 -5.19 -5.64
C LYS A 32 35.64 -5.00 -5.65
N LEU A 33 34.97 -5.65 -6.61
CA LEU A 33 33.51 -5.61 -6.70
C LEU A 33 32.87 -6.28 -5.47
N GLU A 34 33.35 -7.46 -5.07
CA GLU A 34 32.86 -8.17 -3.89
C GLU A 34 33.07 -7.37 -2.61
N ASP A 35 34.23 -6.73 -2.44
CA ASP A 35 34.49 -5.92 -1.25
C ASP A 35 33.57 -4.69 -1.19
N THR A 36 33.28 -4.07 -2.34
CA THR A 36 32.30 -2.97 -2.43
C THR A 36 30.89 -3.45 -2.06
N ILE A 37 30.49 -4.64 -2.55
CA ILE A 37 29.19 -5.23 -2.23
C ILE A 37 29.09 -5.55 -0.73
N LYS A 38 30.14 -6.14 -0.14
CA LYS A 38 30.19 -6.44 1.30
C LYS A 38 30.06 -5.16 2.13
N GLN A 39 30.75 -4.08 1.75
CA GLN A 39 30.63 -2.78 2.42
C GLN A 39 29.21 -2.22 2.34
N ARG A 40 28.57 -2.23 1.17
CA ARG A 40 27.19 -1.75 1.02
C ARG A 40 26.16 -2.54 1.82
N ILE A 41 26.38 -3.85 1.96
CA ILE A 41 25.53 -4.69 2.82
C ILE A 41 25.73 -4.33 4.29
N LEU A 42 26.98 -4.10 4.72
CA LEU A 42 27.27 -3.66 6.10
C LEU A 42 26.69 -2.28 6.40
N ASP A 43 26.71 -1.38 5.43
CA ASP A 43 26.18 -0.01 5.55
C ASP A 43 24.65 0.06 5.32
N GLU A 44 24.00 -1.06 5.00
CA GLU A 44 22.56 -1.18 4.66
C GLU A 44 22.09 -0.19 3.56
N THR A 45 22.99 0.22 2.66
CA THR A 45 22.70 1.21 1.61
C THR A 45 22.11 0.54 0.36
N PHE A 46 20.81 0.26 0.49
CA PHE A 46 19.82 -0.18 -0.51
C PHE A 46 19.46 0.84 -1.61
N ASP A 47 19.82 0.64 -2.88
CA ASP A 47 19.22 1.42 -4.00
C ASP A 47 17.85 0.84 -4.46
N ASP A 48 17.14 0.14 -3.58
CA ASP A 48 15.84 -0.49 -3.88
C ASP A 48 14.71 0.55 -3.94
N VAL A 49 13.75 0.33 -4.84
CA VAL A 49 12.57 1.20 -4.94
C VAL A 49 11.64 0.95 -3.75
N GLU A 50 11.43 1.97 -2.93
CA GLU A 50 10.45 1.92 -1.85
C GLU A 50 9.03 1.82 -2.39
N ARG A 51 8.20 0.99 -1.74
CA ARG A 51 6.76 0.95 -2.04
C ARG A 51 6.12 2.27 -1.65
N LYS A 52 5.56 2.97 -2.63
CA LYS A 52 4.75 4.17 -2.39
C LYS A 52 3.55 3.78 -1.54
N GLN A 53 3.46 4.32 -0.33
CA GLN A 53 2.24 4.27 0.45
C GLN A 53 1.20 5.15 -0.23
N ASP A 54 -0.07 4.74 -0.20
CA ASP A 54 -1.14 5.60 -0.68
C ASP A 54 -1.14 6.91 0.11
N PRO A 55 -1.05 8.08 -0.55
CA PRO A 55 -1.00 9.37 0.13
C PRO A 55 -2.25 9.65 0.96
N ASN A 56 -3.35 8.93 0.71
CA ASN A 56 -4.62 9.04 1.42
C ASN A 56 -4.74 8.11 2.65
N PHE A 57 -3.67 7.39 3.04
CA PHE A 57 -3.75 6.42 4.13
C PHE A 57 -4.06 7.07 5.50
N ARG A 58 -3.72 8.35 5.68
CA ARG A 58 -4.03 9.08 6.92
C ARG A 58 -4.92 10.28 6.61
N PRO A 59 -6.09 10.41 7.27
CA PRO A 59 -6.91 11.60 7.12
C PRO A 59 -6.14 12.82 7.61
N PHE A 60 -6.20 13.92 6.84
CA PHE A 60 -5.66 15.20 7.27
C PHE A 60 -6.45 15.70 8.48
N LEU A 61 -5.75 15.91 9.60
CA LEU A 61 -6.32 16.33 10.87
C LEU A 61 -5.69 17.68 11.25
N PRO A 62 -6.38 18.82 11.07
CA PRO A 62 -5.84 20.12 11.44
C PRO A 62 -5.57 20.23 12.96
N SER A 63 -6.24 19.44 13.79
CA SER A 63 -5.93 19.29 15.22
C SER A 63 -4.49 18.89 15.53
N LYS A 64 -3.79 18.20 14.61
CA LYS A 64 -2.37 17.82 14.78
C LYS A 64 -1.39 18.93 14.40
N LEU A 65 -1.86 19.98 13.74
CA LEU A 65 -1.04 21.13 13.39
C LEU A 65 -1.01 22.09 14.57
N ILE A 66 0.18 22.32 15.11
CA ILE A 66 0.39 23.26 16.21
C ILE A 66 0.45 24.66 15.60
N GLU A 67 -0.71 25.32 15.54
CA GLU A 67 -0.80 26.73 15.17
C GLU A 67 -0.70 27.60 16.43
N ILE A 68 0.38 28.37 16.54
CA ILE A 68 0.58 29.31 17.65
C ILE A 68 -0.03 30.65 17.24
N SER A 69 -1.18 31.00 17.82
CA SER A 69 -1.77 32.34 17.68
C SER A 69 -1.16 33.30 18.70
N ASN A 70 -0.87 34.54 18.27
CA ASN A 70 -0.41 35.62 19.14
C ASN A 70 -1.55 36.50 19.70
N GLU A 71 -2.81 36.15 19.42
CA GLU A 71 -3.97 36.87 19.95
C GLU A 71 -4.29 36.44 21.39
N GLN A 72 -4.81 37.35 22.22
CA GLN A 72 -5.19 37.04 23.59
C GLN A 72 -6.29 35.97 23.61
N SER A 73 -6.13 34.95 24.47
CA SER A 73 -7.11 33.86 24.59
C SER A 73 -8.45 34.39 25.06
N LYS A 74 -9.53 34.00 24.35
CA LYS A 74 -10.92 34.28 24.73
C LYS A 74 -11.44 33.36 25.84
N LYS A 75 -10.74 32.24 26.10
CA LYS A 75 -11.11 31.23 27.09
C LYS A 75 -10.27 31.38 28.36
N SER A 76 -10.90 31.10 29.51
CA SER A 76 -10.24 31.09 30.82
C SER A 76 -9.35 29.85 30.98
N LEU A 77 -8.35 29.92 31.89
CA LEU A 77 -7.47 28.78 32.17
C LEU A 77 -8.25 27.54 32.63
N ALA A 78 -9.29 27.72 33.46
CA ALA A 78 -10.11 26.62 33.93
C ALA A 78 -10.83 25.89 32.78
N GLU A 79 -11.36 26.65 31.82
CA GLU A 79 -12.06 26.11 30.64
C GLU A 79 -11.10 25.35 29.70
N ILE A 80 -9.88 25.86 29.51
CA ILE A 80 -8.84 25.17 28.70
C ILE A 80 -8.48 23.82 29.32
N TYR A 81 -8.37 23.75 30.65
CA TYR A 81 -8.09 22.51 31.35
C TYR A 81 -9.24 21.52 31.22
N GLU A 82 -10.48 21.96 31.40
CA GLU A 82 -11.68 21.13 31.23
C GLU A 82 -11.76 20.55 29.81
N GLU A 83 -11.62 21.40 28.77
CA GLU A 83 -11.63 20.96 27.38
C GLU A 83 -10.49 19.98 27.07
N SER A 84 -9.27 20.23 27.56
CA SER A 84 -8.13 19.33 27.35
C SER A 84 -8.34 17.96 28.00
N TYR A 85 -8.95 17.92 29.18
CA TYR A 85 -9.25 16.69 29.90
C TYR A 85 -10.35 15.88 29.19
N VAL A 86 -11.41 16.55 28.72
CA VAL A 86 -12.47 15.90 27.94
C VAL A 86 -11.89 15.33 26.64
N LYS A 87 -11.05 16.07 25.91
CA LYS A 87 -10.40 15.58 24.68
C LYS A 87 -9.47 14.38 24.89
N GLN A 88 -8.83 14.27 26.05
CA GLN A 88 -7.98 13.12 26.38
C GLN A 88 -8.78 11.90 26.84
N THR A 89 -9.92 12.12 27.48
CA THR A 89 -10.75 11.05 28.07
C THR A 89 -11.83 10.53 27.14
N SER A 90 -12.17 11.28 26.10
CA SER A 90 -13.20 10.92 25.12
C SER A 90 -12.66 11.06 23.70
N ASP A 91 -12.96 10.08 22.85
CA ASP A 91 -12.64 10.10 21.40
C ASP A 91 -13.53 11.09 20.62
N ILE A 92 -13.80 12.26 21.19
CA ILE A 92 -14.63 13.29 20.57
C ILE A 92 -13.74 14.06 19.57
N PRO A 93 -14.14 14.16 18.29
CA PRO A 93 -13.40 14.92 17.30
C PRO A 93 -13.37 16.42 17.67
N ASP A 94 -12.25 17.08 17.41
CA ASP A 94 -12.12 18.52 17.65
C ASP A 94 -13.13 19.32 16.82
N GLU A 95 -13.67 20.41 17.37
CA GLU A 95 -14.60 21.31 16.66
C GLU A 95 -14.02 21.82 15.33
N LYS A 96 -12.70 22.05 15.29
CA LYS A 96 -11.97 22.42 14.07
C LYS A 96 -12.00 21.31 13.02
N ASP A 97 -11.87 20.05 13.46
CA ASP A 97 -11.93 18.89 12.57
C ASP A 97 -13.36 18.68 12.05
N GLU A 98 -14.39 18.98 12.85
CA GLU A 98 -15.80 18.91 12.42
C GLU A 98 -16.15 19.99 11.40
N ALA A 99 -15.70 21.24 11.62
CA ALA A 99 -15.88 22.32 10.65
C ALA A 99 -15.22 21.99 9.31
N LEU A 100 -13.97 21.50 9.34
CA LEU A 100 -13.25 21.10 8.14
C LEU A 100 -13.94 19.92 7.42
N LYS A 101 -14.49 18.94 8.17
CA LYS A 101 -15.29 17.86 7.57
C LYS A 101 -16.53 18.37 6.83
N LYS A 102 -17.23 19.39 7.36
CA LYS A 102 -18.39 20.00 6.70
C LYS A 102 -18.00 20.67 5.39
N GLU A 103 -16.89 21.42 5.37
CA GLU A 103 -16.36 22.02 4.15
C GLU A 103 -15.96 20.96 3.12
N HIS A 104 -15.32 19.87 3.54
CA HIS A 104 -14.97 18.75 2.66
C HIS A 104 -16.21 18.11 2.03
N GLN A 105 -17.29 17.94 2.80
CA GLN A 105 -18.56 17.41 2.28
C GLN A 105 -19.19 18.33 1.24
N GLU A 106 -19.17 19.64 1.47
CA GLU A 106 -19.68 20.63 0.51
C GLU A 106 -18.90 20.58 -0.82
N ILE A 107 -17.56 20.59 -0.74
CA ILE A 107 -16.69 20.48 -1.91
C ILE A 107 -16.93 19.17 -2.65
N GLU A 108 -17.09 18.05 -1.93
CA GLU A 108 -17.35 16.75 -2.53
C GLU A 108 -18.68 16.74 -3.30
N ASN A 109 -19.73 17.37 -2.75
CA ASN A 109 -21.02 17.49 -3.42
C ASN A 109 -20.93 18.34 -4.69
N MET A 110 -20.29 19.51 -4.60
CA MET A 110 -20.05 20.37 -5.77
C MET A 110 -19.24 19.65 -6.85
N PHE A 111 -18.22 18.89 -6.45
CA PHE A 111 -17.38 18.11 -7.37
C PHE A 111 -18.18 16.98 -8.04
N LYS A 112 -19.05 16.29 -7.31
CA LYS A 112 -19.95 15.26 -7.88
C LYS A 112 -20.87 15.86 -8.94
N GLU A 113 -21.48 17.02 -8.66
CA GLU A 113 -22.34 17.71 -9.62
C GLU A 113 -21.56 18.16 -10.87
N LEU A 114 -20.35 18.71 -10.67
CA LEU A 114 -19.49 19.13 -11.76
C LEU A 114 -19.11 17.94 -12.66
N CYS A 115 -18.63 16.84 -12.07
CA CYS A 115 -18.33 15.62 -12.83
C CYS A 115 -19.53 15.14 -13.61
N HIS A 116 -20.72 15.09 -13.00
CA HIS A 116 -21.92 14.64 -13.69
C HIS A 116 -22.25 15.50 -14.92
N LYS A 117 -22.12 16.83 -14.80
CA LYS A 117 -22.31 17.77 -15.91
C LYS A 117 -21.26 17.59 -17.01
N LEU A 118 -19.99 17.38 -16.65
CA LEU A 118 -18.89 17.16 -17.60
C LEU A 118 -18.99 15.80 -18.31
N ASP A 119 -19.36 14.75 -17.58
CA ASP A 119 -19.57 13.41 -18.12
C ASP A 119 -20.70 13.43 -19.16
N ALA A 120 -21.81 14.13 -18.86
CA ALA A 120 -22.91 14.34 -19.80
C ALA A 120 -22.48 15.16 -21.05
N LEU A 121 -21.66 16.20 -20.87
CA LEU A 121 -21.14 17.01 -21.99
C LEU A 121 -20.21 16.21 -22.91
N SER A 122 -19.43 15.29 -22.34
CA SER A 122 -18.48 14.44 -23.07
C SER A 122 -19.11 13.20 -23.72
N ASN A 123 -20.45 13.10 -23.75
CA ASN A 123 -21.18 11.91 -24.22
C ASN A 123 -20.72 10.62 -23.50
N PHE A 124 -20.40 10.73 -22.21
CA PHE A 124 -19.94 9.62 -21.36
C PHE A 124 -18.63 8.95 -21.83
N HIS A 125 -17.79 9.65 -22.60
CA HIS A 125 -16.44 9.19 -22.96
C HIS A 125 -15.39 9.74 -21.98
N TYR A 126 -15.35 9.20 -20.77
CA TYR A 126 -14.42 9.62 -19.71
C TYR A 126 -13.72 8.41 -19.06
N THR A 127 -12.62 8.66 -18.37
CA THR A 127 -11.97 7.62 -17.55
C THR A 127 -12.76 7.42 -16.26
N PRO A 128 -13.22 6.19 -15.96
CA PRO A 128 -14.03 5.94 -14.78
C PRO A 128 -13.28 6.35 -13.52
N LYS A 129 -14.03 6.77 -12.49
CA LYS A 129 -13.46 7.17 -11.21
C LYS A 129 -12.65 6.00 -10.62
N PRO A 130 -11.50 6.26 -9.99
CA PRO A 130 -10.71 5.20 -9.38
C PRO A 130 -11.54 4.49 -8.30
N PRO A 131 -11.45 3.15 -8.19
CA PRO A 131 -12.22 2.39 -7.20
C PRO A 131 -11.81 2.84 -5.80
N ARG A 132 -12.79 3.30 -5.01
CA ARG A 132 -12.60 3.62 -3.60
C ARG A 132 -13.12 2.45 -2.77
N PRO A 133 -12.45 2.09 -1.67
CA PRO A 133 -12.98 1.10 -0.75
C PRO A 133 -14.26 1.66 -0.10
N GLU A 134 -15.42 1.12 -0.49
CA GLU A 134 -16.69 1.41 0.13
C GLU A 134 -17.05 0.25 1.05
N ILE A 135 -17.34 0.56 2.33
CA ILE A 135 -17.76 -0.44 3.31
C ILE A 135 -19.29 -0.52 3.24
N SER A 136 -19.82 -1.62 2.73
CA SER A 136 -21.24 -1.94 2.82
C SER A 136 -21.50 -2.80 4.05
N VAL A 137 -22.41 -2.37 4.92
CA VAL A 137 -22.87 -3.16 6.06
C VAL A 137 -24.13 -3.90 5.64
N ILE A 138 -24.02 -5.21 5.43
CA ILE A 138 -25.14 -6.08 5.10
C ILE A 138 -25.70 -6.64 6.42
N ALA A 139 -27.00 -6.44 6.65
CA ALA A 139 -27.69 -7.02 7.80
C ALA A 139 -28.16 -8.45 7.49
N ASP A 140 -28.24 -9.30 8.52
CA ASP A 140 -28.80 -10.65 8.41
C ASP A 140 -30.32 -10.58 8.26
N VAL A 141 -30.77 -10.45 7.01
CA VAL A 141 -32.18 -10.37 6.60
C VAL A 141 -32.41 -11.48 5.57
N PRO A 142 -33.60 -12.11 5.53
CA PRO A 142 -33.91 -13.07 4.47
C PRO A 142 -33.77 -12.42 3.08
N ALA A 143 -33.23 -13.16 2.11
CA ALA A 143 -32.96 -12.65 0.76
C ALA A 143 -34.21 -12.04 0.11
N ILE A 144 -35.40 -12.58 0.44
CA ILE A 144 -36.70 -12.10 -0.04
C ILE A 144 -36.97 -10.61 0.28
N ALA A 145 -36.40 -10.05 1.35
CA ALA A 145 -36.62 -8.66 1.72
C ALA A 145 -35.84 -7.66 0.83
N MET A 146 -34.82 -8.15 0.12
CA MET A 146 -34.03 -7.36 -0.85
C MET A 146 -34.49 -7.57 -2.29
N GLU A 147 -35.39 -8.53 -2.55
CA GLU A 147 -35.93 -8.78 -3.88
C GLU A 147 -37.05 -7.79 -4.24
N GLU A 148 -37.18 -7.51 -5.53
CA GLU A 148 -38.32 -6.77 -6.05
C GLU A 148 -39.61 -7.60 -5.86
N VAL A 149 -40.74 -6.94 -5.57
CA VAL A 149 -42.02 -7.62 -5.36
C VAL A 149 -42.56 -8.12 -6.70
N ILE A 150 -42.18 -9.34 -7.09
CA ILE A 150 -42.80 -10.08 -8.17
C ILE A 150 -43.59 -11.29 -7.61
N PRO A 151 -44.64 -11.79 -8.30
CA PRO A 151 -45.50 -12.84 -7.72
C PRO A 151 -44.91 -14.26 -7.71
N VAL A 152 -43.73 -14.46 -8.31
CA VAL A 152 -43.17 -15.80 -8.60
C VAL A 152 -41.66 -15.82 -8.38
N HIS A 153 -41.19 -15.83 -7.13
CA HIS A 153 -39.82 -16.20 -6.77
C HIS A 153 -39.75 -16.54 -5.28
N VAL A 154 -38.98 -17.57 -5.00
CA VAL A 154 -38.79 -18.14 -3.66
C VAL A 154 -37.31 -18.43 -3.54
N SER A 155 -36.65 -17.71 -2.65
CA SER A 155 -35.31 -18.04 -2.17
C SER A 155 -35.34 -17.97 -0.65
N ASP A 156 -35.25 -19.13 0.01
CA ASP A 156 -35.32 -19.28 1.48
C ASP A 156 -33.96 -19.01 2.17
N GLY A 157 -32.97 -18.50 1.42
CA GLY A 157 -31.63 -18.22 1.94
C GLY A 157 -31.55 -16.91 2.73
N THR A 158 -30.69 -16.87 3.75
CA THR A 158 -30.23 -15.65 4.41
C THR A 158 -29.11 -15.00 3.59
N LEU A 159 -28.96 -13.67 3.67
CA LEU A 159 -27.92 -12.94 2.93
C LEU A 159 -26.50 -13.20 3.45
N LEU A 160 -26.37 -13.52 4.74
CA LEU A 160 -25.09 -13.72 5.39
C LEU A 160 -24.63 -15.18 5.24
N ALA A 161 -23.37 -15.39 4.84
CA ALA A 161 -22.81 -16.72 4.71
C ALA A 161 -22.57 -17.36 6.11
N PRO A 162 -22.62 -18.69 6.24
CA PRO A 162 -22.37 -19.36 7.53
C PRO A 162 -21.00 -19.03 8.16
N GLU A 163 -19.99 -18.69 7.35
CA GLU A 163 -18.66 -18.28 7.83
C GLU A 163 -18.66 -16.84 8.38
N GLU A 164 -19.53 -15.97 7.88
CA GLU A 164 -19.72 -14.59 8.37
C GLU A 164 -20.57 -14.58 9.66
N VAL A 165 -21.46 -15.57 9.84
CA VAL A 165 -22.21 -15.81 11.10
C VAL A 165 -21.34 -16.50 12.15
N TYR A 166 -20.50 -17.45 11.74
CA TYR A 166 -19.71 -18.28 12.64
C TYR A 166 -18.28 -18.48 12.13
N ASP A 167 -17.36 -17.73 12.71
CA ASP A 167 -15.94 -17.85 12.42
C ASP A 167 -15.32 -18.97 13.27
N LYS A 168 -14.92 -20.08 12.63
CA LYS A 168 -14.21 -21.17 13.31
C LYS A 168 -12.80 -20.69 13.62
N LYS A 169 -12.52 -20.39 14.90
CA LYS A 169 -11.15 -20.19 15.38
C LYS A 169 -10.24 -21.31 14.86
N LYS A 170 -9.12 -20.91 14.24
CA LYS A 170 -8.08 -21.78 13.67
C LYS A 170 -7.84 -22.97 14.60
N GLN A 171 -8.28 -24.16 14.20
CA GLN A 171 -8.08 -25.36 15.00
C GLN A 171 -6.58 -25.58 15.14
N GLU A 172 -6.06 -25.54 16.37
CA GLU A 172 -4.71 -26.00 16.65
C GLU A 172 -4.61 -27.45 16.18
N VAL A 173 -3.80 -27.68 15.15
CA VAL A 173 -3.48 -29.01 14.65
C VAL A 173 -2.95 -29.80 15.84
N LYS A 174 -3.71 -30.78 16.32
CA LYS A 174 -3.30 -31.67 17.41
C LYS A 174 -1.99 -32.34 17.03
N VAL A 175 -0.94 -31.80 17.64
CA VAL A 175 0.41 -32.27 17.93
C VAL A 175 0.95 -33.47 17.15
N LYS A 176 2.08 -33.21 16.47
CA LYS A 176 3.01 -34.16 15.86
C LYS A 176 3.51 -35.21 16.87
N TYR A 177 2.74 -36.27 17.13
CA TYR A 177 3.25 -37.42 17.91
C TYR A 177 2.97 -38.80 17.28
N HIS A 178 2.65 -38.87 15.98
CA HIS A 178 2.44 -40.16 15.32
C HIS A 178 3.66 -40.71 14.55
N TYR A 179 4.83 -40.08 14.65
CA TYR A 179 6.05 -40.56 13.96
C TYR A 179 7.03 -41.36 14.84
N ASN A 180 6.71 -41.63 16.10
CA ASN A 180 7.64 -42.34 17.01
C ASN A 180 7.30 -43.82 17.28
N TYR A 181 6.22 -44.37 16.71
CA TYR A 181 5.92 -45.79 16.87
C TYR A 181 6.45 -46.68 15.74
N PHE A 182 6.68 -46.14 14.54
CA PHE A 182 7.17 -46.94 13.42
C PHE A 182 8.68 -47.22 13.49
N LEU A 183 9.48 -46.29 14.01
CA LEU A 183 10.93 -46.46 14.17
C LEU A 183 11.32 -47.36 15.36
N ARG A 184 10.42 -47.58 16.33
CA ARG A 184 10.72 -48.40 17.52
C ARG A 184 10.46 -49.90 17.30
N ILE A 185 9.65 -50.26 16.31
CA ILE A 185 9.43 -51.67 15.92
C ILE A 185 10.61 -52.18 15.07
N PHE A 186 11.27 -51.32 14.29
CA PHE A 186 12.32 -51.74 13.36
C PHE A 186 13.73 -51.90 13.97
N ILE A 187 13.95 -51.45 15.22
CA ILE A 187 15.27 -51.51 15.89
C ILE A 187 15.36 -52.66 16.91
N ASN A 188 14.24 -53.31 17.25
CA ASN A 188 14.21 -54.42 18.23
C ASN A 188 13.75 -55.77 17.63
N SER A 189 14.01 -56.01 16.34
CA SER A 189 13.83 -57.33 15.73
C SER A 189 15.06 -57.77 14.96
#